data_AF-A0A7W0UBI3-F1
#
_entry.id   AF-A0A7W0UBI3-F1
#
_cell.length_a   1.000
_cell.length_b   1.000
_cell.length_c   1.000
_cell.angle_alpha   90.00
_cell.angle_beta   90.00
_cell.angle_gamma   90.00
#
_symmetry.space_group_name_H-M   'P 1'
#
loop_
_entity.id
_entity.type
_entity.pdbx_description
1 polymer ?
#
loop_
_entity_poly.entity_id
_entity_poly.type
_entity_poly.pdbx_seq_one_letter_code
_entity_poly.pdbx_strand_id
1 'polypeptide(L)'
;MDEAAPDRQLNIQIDADHLVGVYANFANISFSEYEFTMTFARIDHDVEEGEIPGVVVTRVNMSPKFAKELLDALGDSWSKYTTVKGIQELPEAPPREQ
;
A
#
# COMPACT_ATOMS: atom_id res chain seq x y z
N MET A 1 -36.82 -1.29 -18.97
CA MET A 1 -36.19 -2.54 -18.50
C MET A 1 -34.73 -2.19 -18.31
N ASP A 2 -34.33 -1.92 -17.07
CA ASP A 2 -32.93 -1.70 -16.71
C ASP A 2 -32.29 -3.07 -16.55
N GLU A 3 -31.48 -3.47 -17.52
CA GLU A 3 -30.59 -4.63 -17.42
C GLU A 3 -29.50 -4.30 -16.41
N ALA A 4 -29.66 -4.79 -15.17
CA ALA A 4 -28.60 -4.80 -14.18
C ALA A 4 -27.41 -5.59 -14.76
N ALA A 5 -26.30 -4.90 -15.01
CA ALA A 5 -25.07 -5.51 -15.49
C ALA A 5 -24.68 -6.66 -14.54
N PRO A 6 -24.29 -7.84 -15.07
CA PRO A 6 -23.97 -9.00 -14.25
C PRO A 6 -22.81 -8.65 -13.32
N ASP A 7 -23.06 -8.79 -12.02
CA ASP A 7 -22.07 -8.66 -10.96
C ASP A 7 -20.95 -9.66 -11.22
N ARG A 8 -19.80 -9.17 -11.73
CA ARG A 8 -18.63 -10.01 -12.01
C ARG A 8 -18.06 -10.47 -10.67
N GLN A 9 -18.44 -11.65 -10.24
CA GLN A 9 -17.78 -12.34 -9.14
C GLN A 9 -16.38 -12.75 -9.60
N LEU A 10 -15.39 -11.93 -9.25
CA LEU A 10 -13.99 -12.28 -9.37
C LEU A 10 -13.68 -13.39 -8.36
N ASN A 11 -13.57 -14.63 -8.83
CA ASN A 11 -13.09 -15.73 -8.00
C ASN A 11 -11.56 -15.62 -7.89
N ILE A 12 -11.08 -14.93 -6.84
CA ILE A 12 -9.65 -14.74 -6.58
C ILE A 12 -9.15 -15.97 -5.83
N GLN A 13 -8.23 -16.72 -6.44
CA GLN A 13 -7.50 -17.79 -5.78
C GLN A 13 -6.25 -17.19 -5.13
N ILE A 14 -6.08 -17.46 -3.83
CA ILE A 14 -4.94 -16.96 -3.05
C ILE A 14 -4.24 -18.19 -2.46
N ASP A 15 -2.99 -18.40 -2.84
CA ASP A 15 -2.16 -19.44 -2.24
C ASP A 15 -1.81 -19.10 -0.79
N ALA A 16 -1.61 -20.12 0.04
CA ALA A 16 -1.33 -19.95 1.46
C ALA A 16 -0.12 -19.05 1.76
N ASP A 17 0.89 -19.07 0.89
CA ASP A 17 2.08 -18.23 1.00
C ASP A 17 1.78 -16.72 0.83
N HIS A 18 0.80 -16.39 -0.01
CA HIS A 18 0.38 -15.01 -0.25
C HIS A 18 -0.56 -14.47 0.84
N LEU A 19 -1.17 -15.34 1.67
CA LEU A 19 -2.02 -14.92 2.79
C LEU A 19 -1.25 -14.19 3.88
N VAL A 20 0.01 -14.58 4.11
CA VAL A 20 0.87 -13.97 5.14
C VAL A 20 1.38 -12.60 4.71
N GLY A 21 1.47 -12.39 3.39
CA GLY A 21 2.00 -11.16 2.82
C GLY A 21 3.51 -11.02 2.99
N VAL A 22 4.05 -9.94 2.43
CA VAL A 22 5.49 -9.67 2.42
C VAL A 22 5.74 -8.32 3.10
N TYR A 23 6.47 -8.34 4.22
CA TYR A 23 6.95 -7.10 4.83
C TYR A 23 8.07 -6.46 4.00
N ALA A 24 8.01 -5.14 3.81
CA ALA A 24 9.05 -4.33 3.20
C ALA A 24 9.08 -2.95 3.88
N ASN A 25 10.27 -2.37 4.05
CA ASN A 25 10.48 -1.03 4.60
C ASN A 25 11.05 -0.04 3.58
N PHE A 26 11.41 -0.53 2.39
CA PHE A 26 11.91 0.28 1.29
C PHE A 26 11.18 -0.11 0.00
N ALA A 27 10.90 0.90 -0.83
CA ALA A 27 10.34 0.72 -2.16
C ALA A 27 11.08 1.60 -3.17
N ASN A 28 11.49 1.01 -4.29
CA ASN A 28 12.00 1.71 -5.45
C ASN A 28 10.96 1.65 -6.57
N ILE A 29 10.66 2.80 -7.17
CA ILE A 29 9.73 2.90 -8.29
C ILE A 29 10.52 3.33 -9.52
N SER A 30 10.36 2.57 -10.60
CA SER A 30 10.89 2.88 -11.93
C SER A 30 9.78 2.77 -12.96
N PHE A 31 9.90 3.48 -14.07
CA PHE A 31 8.89 3.48 -15.11
C PHE A 31 9.49 3.63 -16.50
N SER A 32 8.78 3.11 -17.49
CA SER A 32 9.00 3.32 -18.93
C SER A 32 7.71 3.84 -19.57
N GLU A 33 7.70 4.02 -20.89
CA GLU A 33 6.48 4.40 -21.62
C GLU A 33 5.36 3.35 -21.49
N TYR A 34 5.69 2.09 -21.22
CA TYR A 34 4.74 0.97 -21.25
C TYR A 34 4.53 0.28 -19.91
N GLU A 35 5.43 0.46 -18.94
CA GLU A 35 5.34 -0.24 -17.65
C GLU A 35 5.81 0.63 -16.48
N PHE A 36 5.22 0.35 -15.32
CA PHE A 36 5.71 0.77 -14.01
C PHE A 36 6.21 -0.46 -13.27
N THR A 37 7.40 -0.37 -12.69
CA THR A 37 8.00 -1.41 -11.87
C THR A 37 8.20 -0.87 -10.46
N MET A 38 7.57 -1.53 -9.49
CA MET A 38 7.76 -1.29 -8.07
C MET A 38 8.58 -2.44 -7.47
N THR A 39 9.75 -2.15 -6.93
CA THR A 39 10.60 -3.11 -6.24
C THR A 39 10.56 -2.82 -4.74
N PHE A 40 10.10 -3.78 -3.96
CA PHE A 40 10.05 -3.71 -2.49
C PHE A 40 11.20 -4.51 -1.90
N ALA A 41 11.89 -3.92 -0.93
CA ALA A 41 13.03 -4.52 -0.26
C ALA A 41 12.92 -4.38 1.27
N ARG A 42 13.59 -5.29 1.97
CA ARG A 42 13.93 -5.15 3.38
C ARG A 42 15.37 -4.68 3.47
N ILE A 43 15.55 -3.53 4.08
CA ILE A 43 16.85 -2.91 4.31
C ILE A 43 17.11 -2.93 5.82
N ASP A 44 18.17 -3.61 6.24
CA ASP A 44 18.59 -3.64 7.64
C ASP A 44 19.45 -2.41 7.94
N HIS A 45 18.95 -1.52 8.79
CA HIS A 45 19.56 -0.21 9.06
C HIS A 45 20.55 -0.20 10.24
N ASP A 46 20.98 -1.37 10.72
CA ASP A 46 21.83 -1.56 11.91
C ASP A 46 23.34 -1.55 11.59
N VAL A 47 23.74 -1.41 10.32
CA VAL A 47 25.15 -1.40 9.91
C VAL A 47 25.68 0.02 9.76
N GLU A 48 26.64 0.38 10.60
CA GLU A 48 27.21 1.74 10.71
C GLU A 48 28.20 2.12 9.59
N GLU A 49 28.68 1.20 8.73
CA GLU A 49 29.61 1.56 7.64
C GLU A 49 29.43 0.72 6.36
N GLY A 50 29.33 1.41 5.21
CA GLY A 50 29.57 0.85 3.88
C GLY A 50 28.31 0.57 3.04
N GLU A 51 27.97 -0.71 2.90
CA GLU A 51 26.84 -1.19 2.10
C GLU A 51 25.71 -1.62 3.04
N ILE A 52 24.51 -1.04 2.84
CA ILE A 52 23.32 -1.47 3.57
C ILE A 52 22.80 -2.74 2.88
N PRO A 53 22.88 -3.93 3.49
CA PRO A 53 22.39 -5.15 2.86
C PRO A 53 20.87 -5.06 2.74
N GLY A 54 20.40 -5.01 1.49
CA GLY A 54 18.99 -5.00 1.16
C GLY A 54 18.60 -6.30 0.45
N VAL A 55 17.56 -6.97 0.93
CA VAL A 55 16.98 -8.12 0.23
C VAL A 55 15.72 -7.68 -0.50
N VAL A 56 15.70 -7.81 -1.82
CA VAL A 56 14.46 -7.63 -2.60
C VAL A 56 13.50 -8.74 -2.23
N VAL A 57 12.32 -8.36 -1.75
CA VAL A 57 11.31 -9.31 -1.28
C VAL A 57 10.17 -9.49 -2.28
N THR A 58 9.83 -8.45 -3.03
CA THR A 58 8.86 -8.57 -4.13
C THR A 58 9.07 -7.48 -5.18
N ARG A 59 8.73 -7.80 -6.42
CA ARG A 59 8.69 -6.85 -7.54
C ARG A 59 7.36 -6.99 -8.25
N VAL A 60 6.69 -5.86 -8.46
CA VAL A 60 5.40 -5.80 -9.14
C VAL A 60 5.56 -4.92 -10.37
N ASN A 61 5.23 -5.48 -11.53
CA ASN A 61 5.17 -4.75 -12.79
C ASN A 61 3.72 -4.51 -13.16
N MET A 62 3.39 -3.31 -13.62
CA MET A 62 2.02 -2.91 -13.92
C MET A 62 1.94 -1.90 -15.06
N SER A 63 0.76 -1.75 -15.64
CA SER A 63 0.53 -0.74 -16.67
C SER A 63 0.51 0.68 -16.06
N PRO A 64 0.87 1.72 -16.84
CA PRO A 64 0.79 3.11 -16.39
C PRO A 64 -0.61 3.51 -15.92
N LYS A 65 -1.65 2.97 -16.56
CA LYS A 65 -3.05 3.21 -16.18
C LYS A 65 -3.32 2.71 -14.76
N PHE A 66 -2.97 1.44 -14.49
CA PHE A 66 -3.19 0.86 -13.16
C PHE A 66 -2.34 1.56 -12.09
N ALA A 67 -1.11 1.94 -12.41
CA ALA A 67 -0.24 2.68 -11.48
C ALA A 67 -0.88 4.00 -11.02
N LYS A 68 -1.54 4.73 -11.93
CA LYS A 68 -2.27 5.96 -11.57
C LYS A 68 -3.48 5.68 -10.69
N GLU A 69 -4.30 4.69 -11.06
CA GLU A 69 -5.47 4.28 -10.28
C GLU A 69 -5.08 3.83 -8.86
N LEU A 70 -3.98 3.08 -8.76
CA LEU A 70 -3.41 2.66 -7.48
C LEU A 70 -2.93 3.85 -6.64
N LEU A 71 -2.23 4.81 -7.24
CA LEU A 71 -1.77 6.02 -6.53
C LEU A 71 -2.93 6.81 -5.94
N ASP A 72 -4.01 6.99 -6.69
CA ASP A 72 -5.19 7.72 -6.23
C ASP A 72 -5.89 6.96 -5.08
N ALA A 73 -6.10 5.65 -5.24
CA ALA A 73 -6.68 4.81 -4.19
C ALA A 73 -5.83 4.78 -2.91
N LEU A 74 -4.50 4.78 -3.04
CA LEU A 74 -3.57 4.87 -1.91
C LEU A 74 -3.70 6.22 -1.21
N GLY A 75 -3.76 7.33 -1.95
CA GLY A 75 -3.96 8.67 -1.40
C GLY A 75 -5.25 8.78 -0.59
N ASP A 76 -6.35 8.27 -1.14
CA ASP A 76 -7.65 8.24 -0.46
C ASP A 76 -7.60 7.39 0.83
N SER A 77 -6.95 6.22 0.76
CA SER A 77 -6.81 5.33 1.91
C SER A 77 -5.94 5.95 3.01
N TRP A 78 -4.86 6.62 2.62
CA TRP A 78 -3.99 7.33 3.55
C TRP A 78 -4.71 8.48 4.25
N SER A 79 -5.48 9.28 3.49
CA SER A 79 -6.30 10.37 4.04
C SER A 79 -7.31 9.88 5.07
N LYS A 80 -7.95 8.74 4.82
CA LYS A 80 -8.86 8.09 5.79
C LYS A 80 -8.10 7.61 7.03
N TYR A 81 -6.94 6.98 6.85
CA TYR A 81 -6.10 6.51 7.95
C TYR A 81 -5.66 7.65 8.87
N THR A 82 -5.14 8.73 8.30
CA THR A 82 -4.68 9.91 9.07
C THR A 82 -5.85 10.64 9.75
N THR A 83 -7.02 10.68 9.12
CA THR A 83 -8.23 11.25 9.75
C THR A 83 -8.63 10.44 11.00
N VAL A 84 -8.67 9.10 10.90
CA VAL A 84 -8.99 8.22 12.03
C VAL A 84 -7.95 8.33 13.14
N LYS A 85 -6.66 8.37 12.78
CA LYS A 85 -5.57 8.55 13.76
C LYS A 85 -5.60 9.92 14.42
N GLY A 86 -5.83 10.99 13.65
CA GLY A 86 -5.95 12.35 14.17
C GLY A 86 -7.15 12.54 15.11
N ILE A 87 -8.25 11.80 14.91
CA ILE A 87 -9.39 11.78 15.85
C ILE A 87 -9.01 11.10 17.18
N GLN A 88 -8.18 10.04 17.14
CA GLN A 88 -7.72 9.35 18.35
C GLN A 88 -6.72 10.17 19.18
N GLU A 89 -6.05 11.14 18.56
CA GLU A 89 -5.08 12.03 19.23
C GLU A 89 -5.73 13.33 19.76
N LEU A 90 -7.05 13.50 19.62
CA LEU A 90 -7.75 14.64 20.22
C LEU A 90 -7.72 14.48 21.75
N PRO A 91 -7.26 15.50 22.50
CA PRO A 91 -7.34 15.48 23.96
C PRO A 91 -8.81 15.35 24.36
N GLU A 92 -9.10 14.41 25.26
CA GLU A 92 -10.44 14.27 25.84
C GLU A 92 -10.88 15.64 26.35
N ALA A 93 -11.99 16.15 25.81
CA ALA A 93 -12.53 17.43 26.26
C ALA A 93 -12.72 17.34 27.79
N PRO A 94 -12.27 18.35 28.56
CA PRO A 94 -12.38 18.30 30.01
C PRO A 94 -13.85 18.10 30.39
N PRO A 95 -14.13 17.33 31.46
CA PRO A 95 -15.50 17.09 31.89
C PRO A 95 -16.22 18.42 32.05
N ARG A 96 -17.38 18.56 31.41
CA ARG A 96 -18.25 19.71 31.69
C ARG A 96 -18.71 19.57 33.13
N GLU A 97 -18.09 20.32 34.04
CA GLU A 97 -18.60 20.53 35.39
C GLU A 97 -19.99 21.19 35.25
N GLN A 98 -21.02 20.49 35.75
CA GLN A 98 -22.37 21.00 35.93
C GLN A 98 -22.50 21.62 37.32
#